data_AF-A0A4S8X707-F1
#
_entry.id   AF-A0A4S8X707-F1
#
_cell.length_a   1.000
_cell.length_b   1.000
_cell.length_c   1.000
_cell.angle_alpha   90.00
_cell.angle_beta   90.00
_cell.angle_gamma   90.00
#
_symmetry.space_group_name_H-M   'P 1'
#
loop_
_entity.id
_entity.type
_entity.pdbx_description
1 polymer ?
#
loop_
_entity_poly.entity_id
_entity_poly.type
_entity_poly.pdbx_seq_one_letter_code
_entity_poly.pdbx_strand_id
1 'polypeptide(L)'
;MFLRFLQGFCGSPALTTGGASLADVYDQVHLPYAMTVWVVGTFCAPAIGPIISGFALPVLGWRFTMWEVLISSVPTFVMLLFLPETSGPCILYRRAAQLRRITGNSKIKTKQDASQPHLSPKQLIFHSFVIPLKITIMDPAMLFTNLYMALVYSIFYSFFECFPLTYQGIYHFNLGEMGCTFLSWAIGSVIAFVTYNIYLYTAWVPTVKRNDDLGKQEDYLKPALLGSLLPPIGLLVFGWTARPDIHWIISQIGVVIYPAGIFVLLQTLFLYISVSYPQYSAS
;
A
#
# COMPACT_ATOMS: atom_id res chain seq x y z
N MET A 1 -10.05 23.60 7.07
CA MET A 1 -8.86 22.87 7.59
C MET A 1 -9.23 21.74 8.55
N PHE A 2 -10.05 21.98 9.57
CA PHE A 2 -10.42 20.95 10.57
C PHE A 2 -10.90 19.61 9.99
N LEU A 3 -11.86 19.62 9.05
CA LEU A 3 -12.37 18.38 8.44
C LEU A 3 -11.31 17.63 7.62
N ARG A 4 -10.38 18.35 6.97
CA ARG A 4 -9.25 17.75 6.25
C ARG A 4 -8.24 17.10 7.21
N PHE A 5 -8.00 17.74 8.36
CA PHE A 5 -7.18 17.15 9.42
C PHE A 5 -7.81 15.85 9.94
N LEU A 6 -9.10 15.84 10.23
CA LEU A 6 -9.80 14.65 10.73
C LEU A 6 -9.79 13.52 9.70
N GLN A 7 -10.02 13.83 8.42
CA GLN A 7 -9.94 12.84 7.34
C GLN A 7 -8.54 12.21 7.24
N GLY A 8 -7.48 13.01 7.32
CA GLY A 8 -6.11 12.50 7.30
C GLY A 8 -5.78 11.67 8.55
N PHE A 9 -6.17 12.17 9.72
CA PHE A 9 -5.90 11.50 11.01
C PHE A 9 -6.64 10.16 11.13
N CYS A 10 -7.90 10.08 10.71
CA CYS A 10 -8.69 8.85 10.75
C CYS A 10 -8.38 7.90 9.59
N GLY A 11 -7.94 8.42 8.44
CA GLY A 11 -7.63 7.62 7.26
C GLY A 11 -6.23 6.99 7.26
N SER A 12 -5.25 7.61 7.93
CA SER A 12 -3.86 7.13 7.91
C SER A 12 -3.66 5.71 8.47
N PRO A 13 -4.33 5.27 9.56
CA PRO A 13 -4.06 3.96 10.12
C PRO A 13 -4.43 2.82 9.18
N ALA A 14 -5.46 3.01 8.34
CA ALA A 14 -5.96 1.96 7.46
C ALA A 14 -4.93 1.50 6.42
N LEU A 15 -4.08 2.41 5.93
CA LEU A 15 -3.01 2.07 4.99
C LEU A 15 -1.86 1.33 5.68
N THR A 16 -1.50 1.72 6.90
CA THR A 16 -0.39 1.11 7.65
C THR A 16 -0.75 -0.28 8.19
N THR A 17 -1.98 -0.48 8.67
CA THR A 17 -2.37 -1.73 9.35
C THR A 17 -2.82 -2.84 8.40
N GLY A 18 -3.19 -2.53 7.15
CA GLY A 18 -3.72 -3.53 6.22
C GLY A 18 -2.71 -4.61 5.84
N GLY A 19 -1.48 -4.22 5.47
CA GLY A 19 -0.40 -5.17 5.16
C GLY A 19 -0.02 -6.02 6.37
N ALA A 20 0.04 -5.42 7.57
CA ALA A 20 0.30 -6.13 8.81
C ALA A 20 -0.79 -7.16 9.15
N SER A 21 -2.06 -6.81 8.92
CA SER A 21 -3.19 -7.72 9.15
C SER A 21 -3.16 -8.92 8.21
N LEU A 22 -2.69 -8.76 6.97
CA LEU A 22 -2.48 -9.87 6.04
C LEU A 22 -1.32 -10.77 6.49
N ALA A 23 -0.25 -10.19 7.01
CA ALA A 23 0.88 -10.95 7.57
C ALA A 23 0.50 -11.76 8.83
N ASP A 24 -0.51 -11.32 9.58
CA ASP A 24 -1.02 -12.07 10.74
C ASP A 24 -1.85 -13.31 10.33
N VAL A 25 -2.44 -13.32 9.13
CA VAL A 25 -3.38 -14.38 8.68
C VAL A 25 -2.72 -15.37 7.71
N TYR A 26 -1.84 -14.91 6.83
CA TYR A 26 -1.21 -15.73 5.79
C TYR A 26 0.15 -16.29 6.21
N ASP A 27 0.46 -17.50 5.78
CA ASP A 27 1.78 -18.09 5.94
C ASP A 27 2.81 -17.43 5.00
N GLN A 28 4.09 -17.58 5.32
CA GLN A 28 5.17 -16.89 4.59
C GLN A 28 5.28 -17.26 3.11
N VAL A 29 4.76 -18.42 2.69
CA VAL A 29 4.78 -18.85 1.28
C VAL A 29 3.65 -18.17 0.49
N HIS A 30 2.47 -18.00 1.10
CA HIS A 30 1.31 -17.38 0.44
C HIS A 30 1.17 -15.87 0.71
N LEU A 31 1.88 -15.34 1.71
CA LEU A 31 1.89 -13.90 2.03
C LEU A 31 2.19 -13.00 0.83
N PRO A 32 3.16 -13.33 -0.07
CA PRO A 32 3.37 -12.57 -1.29
C PRO A 32 2.12 -12.41 -2.15
N TYR A 33 1.29 -13.45 -2.30
CA TYR A 33 0.04 -13.37 -3.05
C TYR A 33 -0.96 -12.42 -2.39
N ALA A 34 -1.15 -12.55 -1.08
CA ALA A 34 -2.05 -11.68 -0.32
C ALA A 34 -1.63 -10.20 -0.43
N MET A 35 -0.33 -9.93 -0.34
CA MET A 35 0.20 -8.57 -0.48
C MET A 35 -0.03 -7.99 -1.88
N THR A 36 0.01 -8.79 -2.96
CA THR A 36 -0.31 -8.26 -4.30
C THR A 36 -1.75 -7.79 -4.42
N VAL A 37 -2.69 -8.45 -3.73
CA VAL A 37 -4.11 -8.05 -3.69
C VAL A 37 -4.27 -6.74 -2.92
N TRP A 38 -3.50 -6.56 -1.84
CA TRP A 38 -3.46 -5.30 -1.11
C TRP A 38 -2.93 -4.15 -1.98
N VAL A 39 -1.79 -4.35 -2.66
CA VAL A 39 -1.16 -3.32 -3.49
C VAL A 39 -2.02 -2.95 -4.70
N VAL A 40 -2.69 -3.91 -5.34
CA VAL A 40 -3.56 -3.58 -6.48
C VAL A 40 -4.78 -2.78 -6.02
N GLY A 41 -5.33 -3.09 -4.84
CA GLY A 41 -6.40 -2.32 -4.23
C GLY A 41 -5.99 -0.86 -3.95
N THR A 42 -4.82 -0.66 -3.33
CA THR A 42 -4.34 0.69 -3.00
C THR A 42 -3.99 1.53 -4.23
N PHE A 43 -3.60 0.91 -5.35
CA PHE A 43 -3.28 1.60 -6.60
C PHE A 43 -4.49 1.88 -7.48
N CYS A 44 -5.43 0.94 -7.55
CA CYS A 44 -6.65 1.12 -8.34
C CYS A 44 -7.65 2.06 -7.67
N ALA A 45 -7.72 2.09 -6.33
CA ALA A 45 -8.64 2.97 -5.61
C ALA A 45 -8.53 4.47 -5.99
N PRO A 46 -7.33 5.10 -5.96
CA PRO A 46 -7.18 6.50 -6.34
C PRO A 46 -7.31 6.74 -7.85
N ALA A 47 -7.26 5.71 -8.68
CA ALA A 47 -7.56 5.80 -10.11
C ALA A 47 -9.08 5.80 -10.38
N ILE A 48 -9.85 5.03 -9.61
CA ILE A 48 -11.31 4.94 -9.73
C ILE A 48 -12.01 6.20 -9.20
N GLY A 49 -11.46 6.81 -8.14
CA GLY A 49 -12.05 8.02 -7.53
C GLY A 49 -12.30 9.17 -8.54
N PRO A 50 -11.28 9.62 -9.30
CA PRO A 50 -11.43 10.65 -10.33
C PRO A 50 -12.40 10.29 -11.45
N ILE A 51 -12.56 9.01 -11.78
CA ILE A 51 -13.51 8.57 -12.82
C ILE A 51 -14.94 8.83 -12.32
N ILE A 52 -15.28 8.30 -11.15
CA ILE A 52 -16.64 8.44 -10.59
C ILE A 52 -16.95 9.92 -10.36
N SER A 53 -16.05 10.62 -9.67
CA SER A 53 -16.24 12.04 -9.36
C SER A 53 -16.19 12.95 -10.58
N GLY A 54 -15.41 12.62 -11.61
CA GLY A 54 -15.29 13.41 -12.84
C GLY A 54 -16.58 13.43 -13.68
N PHE A 55 -17.36 12.34 -13.67
CA PHE A 55 -18.67 12.28 -14.33
C PHE A 55 -19.81 12.80 -13.45
N ALA A 56 -19.73 12.60 -12.13
CA ALA A 56 -20.79 13.03 -11.21
C ALA A 56 -20.75 14.53 -10.92
N LEU A 57 -19.56 15.14 -10.84
CA LEU A 57 -19.40 16.55 -10.46
C LEU A 57 -20.10 17.53 -11.41
N PRO A 58 -20.04 17.39 -12.74
CA PRO A 58 -20.73 18.31 -13.66
C PRO A 58 -22.27 18.24 -13.57
N VAL A 59 -22.83 17.10 -13.15
CA VAL A 59 -24.28 16.85 -13.16
C VAL A 59 -24.92 17.05 -11.78
N LEU A 60 -24.27 16.53 -10.73
CA LEU A 60 -24.80 16.46 -9.36
C LEU A 60 -24.11 17.46 -8.41
N GLY A 61 -23.03 18.11 -8.86
CA GLY A 61 -22.28 19.10 -8.11
C GLY A 61 -21.32 18.52 -7.08
N TRP A 62 -20.44 19.36 -6.54
CA TRP A 62 -19.36 18.96 -5.64
C TRP A 62 -19.81 18.30 -4.32
N ARG A 63 -21.04 18.60 -3.87
CA ARG A 63 -21.60 18.00 -2.64
C ARG A 63 -21.85 16.51 -2.82
N PHE A 64 -22.25 16.09 -4.02
CA PHE A 64 -22.50 14.68 -4.31
C PHE A 64 -21.22 13.85 -4.28
N THR A 65 -20.08 14.41 -4.70
CA THR A 65 -18.77 13.76 -4.56
C THR A 65 -18.42 13.40 -3.11
N MET A 66 -18.89 14.18 -2.12
CA MET A 66 -18.72 13.84 -0.71
C MET A 66 -19.63 12.67 -0.28
N TRP A 67 -20.83 12.59 -0.84
CA TRP A 67 -21.74 11.46 -0.63
C TRP A 67 -21.20 10.17 -1.24
N GLU A 68 -20.48 10.21 -2.37
CA GLU A 68 -19.82 9.04 -2.97
C GLU A 68 -18.81 8.40 -2.02
N VAL A 69 -18.01 9.21 -1.33
CA VAL A 69 -17.06 8.73 -0.31
C VAL A 69 -17.82 8.10 0.86
N LEU A 70 -18.94 8.69 1.29
CA LEU A 70 -19.75 8.15 2.36
C LEU A 70 -20.38 6.81 1.96
N ILE A 71 -20.99 6.72 0.78
CA ILE A 71 -21.62 5.50 0.26
C ILE A 71 -20.58 4.37 0.11
N SER A 72 -19.39 4.68 -0.42
CA SER A 72 -18.31 3.69 -0.57
C SER A 72 -17.72 3.22 0.77
N SER A 73 -17.84 4.01 1.84
CA SER A 73 -17.37 3.64 3.18
C SER A 73 -18.32 2.69 3.94
N VAL A 74 -19.61 2.66 3.59
CA VAL A 74 -20.63 1.88 4.31
C VAL A 74 -20.33 0.38 4.29
N PRO A 75 -20.01 -0.27 3.16
CA PRO A 75 -19.67 -1.69 3.14
C PRO A 75 -18.48 -2.02 4.04
N THR A 76 -17.44 -1.19 4.05
CA THR A 76 -16.26 -1.37 4.90
C THR A 76 -16.63 -1.27 6.38
N PHE A 77 -17.50 -0.33 6.75
CA PHE A 77 -17.99 -0.19 8.12
C PHE A 77 -18.82 -1.42 8.55
N VAL A 78 -19.66 -1.96 7.66
CA VAL A 78 -20.42 -3.18 7.94
C VAL A 78 -19.49 -4.37 8.11
N MET A 79 -18.48 -4.54 7.24
CA MET A 79 -17.50 -5.62 7.35
C MET A 79 -16.71 -5.57 8.67
N LEU A 80 -16.39 -4.37 9.16
CA LEU A 80 -15.71 -4.17 10.44
C LEU A 80 -16.47 -4.79 11.62
N LEU A 81 -17.81 -4.80 11.58
CA LEU A 81 -18.64 -5.38 12.65
C LEU A 81 -18.53 -6.91 12.74
N PHE A 82 -18.09 -7.57 11.67
CA PHE A 82 -18.00 -9.04 11.58
C PHE A 82 -16.57 -9.57 11.61
N LEU A 83 -15.55 -8.70 11.58
CA LEU A 83 -14.16 -9.14 11.54
C LEU A 83 -13.71 -9.67 12.92
N PRO A 84 -13.21 -10.92 12.99
CA PRO A 84 -12.59 -11.41 14.21
C PRO A 84 -11.23 -10.73 14.45
N GLU A 85 -10.78 -10.75 15.71
CA GLU A 85 -9.42 -10.35 16.07
C GLU A 85 -8.39 -11.22 15.32
N THR A 86 -7.54 -10.61 14.51
CA THR A 86 -6.50 -11.31 13.72
C THR A 86 -5.15 -11.34 14.43
N SER A 87 -4.90 -10.43 15.37
CA SER A 87 -3.59 -10.29 16.00
C SER A 87 -3.26 -11.49 16.89
N GLY A 88 -2.31 -12.33 16.45
CA GLY A 88 -1.80 -13.49 17.20
C GLY A 88 -1.37 -13.15 18.64
N PRO A 89 -0.60 -12.06 18.87
CA PRO A 89 -0.24 -11.63 20.21
C PRO A 89 -1.46 -11.25 21.10
N CYS A 90 -2.47 -10.57 20.55
CA CYS A 90 -3.72 -10.24 21.26
C CYS A 90 -4.51 -11.50 21.64
N ILE A 91 -4.62 -12.46 20.72
CA ILE A 91 -5.30 -13.75 20.95
C ILE A 91 -4.60 -14.52 22.09
N LEU A 92 -3.27 -14.60 22.04
CA LEU A 92 -2.47 -15.27 23.08
C LEU A 92 -2.60 -14.56 24.43
N TYR A 93 -2.66 -13.23 24.44
CA TYR A 93 -2.90 -12.44 25.65
C TYR A 93 -4.27 -12.76 26.27
N ARG A 94 -5.34 -12.79 25.47
CA ARG A 94 -6.70 -13.15 25.95
C ARG A 94 -6.75 -14.57 26.49
N ARG A 95 -6.11 -15.54 25.80
CA ARG A 95 -6.02 -16.94 26.26
C ARG A 95 -5.22 -17.07 27.55
N ALA A 96 -4.09 -16.38 27.67
CA ALA A 96 -3.29 -16.38 28.90
C ALA A 96 -4.07 -15.77 30.07
N ALA A 97 -4.81 -14.69 29.85
CA ALA A 97 -5.67 -14.09 30.88
C ALA A 97 -6.78 -15.05 31.34
N GLN A 98 -7.39 -15.79 30.42
CA GLN A 98 -8.38 -16.82 30.76
C GLN A 98 -7.75 -17.98 31.55
N LEU A 99 -6.58 -18.46 31.15
CA LEU A 99 -5.85 -19.52 31.86
C LEU A 99 -5.45 -19.09 33.28
N ARG A 100 -5.02 -17.83 33.48
CA ARG A 100 -4.76 -17.27 34.83
C ARG A 100 -6.00 -17.33 35.72
N ARG A 101 -7.17 -17.00 35.17
CA ARG A 101 -8.45 -17.03 35.90
C ARG A 101 -8.85 -18.45 36.31
N ILE A 102 -8.65 -19.43 35.41
CA ILE A 102 -9.06 -20.83 35.66
C ILE A 102 -8.09 -21.55 36.62
N THR A 103 -6.78 -21.34 36.44
CA THR A 103 -5.76 -22.08 37.20
C THR A 103 -5.33 -21.38 38.49
N GLY A 104 -5.68 -20.10 38.67
CA GLY A 104 -5.16 -19.27 39.76
C GLY A 104 -3.66 -18.96 39.68
N ASN A 105 -2.97 -19.43 38.62
CA ASN A 105 -1.53 -19.28 38.48
C ASN A 105 -1.19 -17.96 37.75
N SER A 106 -0.77 -16.96 38.52
CA SER A 106 -0.34 -15.65 38.01
C SER A 106 0.98 -15.70 37.22
N LYS A 107 1.70 -16.82 37.23
CA LYS A 107 2.99 -16.98 36.53
C LYS A 107 2.84 -17.30 35.04
N ILE A 108 1.64 -17.62 34.55
CA ILE A 108 1.39 -17.81 33.12
C ILE A 108 1.61 -16.47 32.42
N LYS A 109 2.65 -16.34 31.61
CA LYS A 109 2.97 -15.11 30.85
C LYS A 109 3.04 -15.41 29.36
N THR A 110 2.56 -14.49 28.54
CA THR A 110 2.82 -14.53 27.10
C THR A 110 4.25 -14.07 26.81
N LYS A 111 4.78 -14.39 25.62
CA LYS A 111 6.06 -13.82 25.17
C LYS A 111 6.02 -12.28 25.21
N GLN A 112 4.89 -11.69 24.87
CA GLN A 112 4.70 -10.23 24.89
C GLN A 112 4.71 -9.66 26.32
N ASP A 113 4.10 -10.34 27.31
CA ASP A 113 4.18 -9.97 28.74
C ASP A 113 5.60 -10.12 29.31
N ALA A 114 6.43 -10.98 28.73
CA ALA A 114 7.84 -11.13 29.11
C ALA A 114 8.74 -10.07 28.44
N SER A 115 8.39 -9.64 27.23
CA SER A 115 9.14 -8.65 26.44
C SER A 115 8.77 -7.20 26.72
N GLN A 116 7.56 -6.91 27.22
CA GLN A 116 7.10 -5.56 27.56
C GLN A 116 6.73 -5.48 29.05
N PRO A 117 7.70 -5.23 29.96
CA PRO A 117 7.37 -4.93 31.35
C PRO A 117 6.60 -3.61 31.40
N HIS A 118 5.35 -3.63 31.88
CA HIS A 118 4.45 -2.49 32.16
C HIS A 118 5.01 -1.10 31.81
N LEU A 119 5.08 -0.79 30.51
CA LEU A 119 5.59 0.50 30.05
C LEU A 119 4.61 1.57 30.48
N SER A 120 5.11 2.62 31.13
CA SER A 120 4.29 3.80 31.44
C SER A 120 3.70 4.37 30.13
N PRO A 121 2.48 4.94 30.12
CA PRO A 121 1.90 5.53 28.91
C PRO A 121 2.83 6.55 28.22
N LYS A 122 3.62 7.30 29.01
CA LYS A 122 4.65 8.21 28.47
C LYS A 122 5.80 7.48 27.78
N GLN A 123 6.24 6.37 28.35
CA GLN A 123 7.28 5.53 27.74
C GLN A 123 6.76 4.84 26.49
N LEU A 124 5.50 4.39 26.47
CA LEU A 124 4.86 3.81 25.29
C LEU A 124 4.82 4.82 24.13
N ILE A 125 4.33 6.04 24.38
CA ILE A 125 4.31 7.11 23.37
C ILE A 125 5.74 7.41 22.89
N PHE A 126 6.70 7.58 23.81
CA PHE A 126 8.09 7.82 23.44
C PHE A 126 8.67 6.69 22.60
N HIS A 127 8.43 5.43 22.97
CA HIS A 127 8.89 4.24 22.24
C HIS A 127 8.28 4.20 20.83
N SER A 128 6.95 4.40 20.71
CA SER A 128 6.21 4.35 19.44
C SER A 128 6.60 5.47 18.47
N PHE A 129 7.02 6.65 18.94
CA PHE A 129 7.45 7.72 18.04
C PHE A 129 8.96 7.73 17.79
N VAL A 130 9.77 7.53 18.82
CA VAL A 130 11.23 7.73 18.72
C VAL A 130 11.94 6.54 18.11
N ILE A 131 11.45 5.31 18.34
CA ILE A 131 12.13 4.12 17.82
C ILE A 131 11.96 3.96 16.31
N PRO A 132 10.77 4.10 15.72
CA PRO A 132 10.63 4.07 14.27
C PRO A 132 11.47 5.14 13.57
N LEU A 133 11.51 6.37 14.13
CA LEU A 133 12.38 7.44 13.65
C LEU A 133 13.86 7.08 13.76
N LYS A 134 14.28 6.50 14.90
CA LYS A 134 15.66 6.08 15.11
C LYS A 134 16.06 4.96 14.16
N ILE A 135 15.21 3.94 13.96
CA ILE A 135 15.44 2.85 13.01
C ILE A 135 15.56 3.42 11.60
N THR A 136 14.62 4.30 11.22
CA THR A 136 14.61 4.94 9.89
C THR A 136 15.89 5.74 9.61
N ILE A 137 16.41 6.48 10.58
CA ILE A 137 17.59 7.35 10.38
C ILE A 137 18.90 6.58 10.55
N MET A 138 18.97 5.65 11.50
CA MET A 138 20.21 4.94 11.82
C MET A 138 20.46 3.74 10.91
N ASP A 139 19.42 3.18 10.31
CA ASP A 139 19.55 2.10 9.33
C ASP A 139 19.57 2.67 7.90
N PRO A 140 20.72 2.63 7.20
CA PRO A 140 20.85 3.20 5.86
C PRO A 140 19.90 2.56 4.84
N ALA A 141 19.59 1.27 5.00
CA ALA A 141 18.70 0.56 4.08
C ALA A 141 17.27 1.08 4.20
N MET A 142 16.78 1.23 5.44
CA MET A 142 15.44 1.79 5.70
C MET A 142 15.34 3.25 5.29
N LEU A 143 16.38 4.06 5.54
CA LEU A 143 16.41 5.46 5.08
C LEU A 143 16.27 5.55 3.56
N PHE A 144 17.06 4.76 2.82
CA PHE A 144 17.03 4.74 1.37
C PHE A 144 15.65 4.28 0.85
N THR A 145 15.11 3.20 1.40
CA THR A 145 13.79 2.70 1.03
C THR A 145 12.70 3.75 1.29
N ASN A 146 12.74 4.44 2.44
CA ASN A 146 11.76 5.48 2.77
C ASN A 146 11.88 6.72 1.87
N LEU A 147 13.10 7.17 1.55
CA LEU A 147 13.30 8.29 0.62
C LEU A 147 12.83 7.93 -0.79
N TYR A 148 13.14 6.73 -1.25
CA TYR A 148 12.68 6.23 -2.55
C TYR A 148 11.14 6.14 -2.58
N MET A 149 10.54 5.61 -1.53
CA MET A 149 9.09 5.54 -1.35
C MET A 149 8.45 6.93 -1.40
N ALA A 150 9.03 7.91 -0.69
CA ALA A 150 8.55 9.28 -0.68
C ALA A 150 8.63 9.92 -2.06
N LEU A 151 9.71 9.68 -2.81
CA LEU A 151 9.85 10.14 -4.20
C LEU A 151 8.76 9.55 -5.10
N VAL A 152 8.54 8.24 -5.01
CA VAL A 152 7.53 7.52 -5.80
C VAL A 152 6.12 8.04 -5.50
N TYR A 153 5.76 8.19 -4.22
CA TYR A 153 4.46 8.76 -3.84
C TYR A 153 4.32 10.22 -4.27
N SER A 154 5.39 11.02 -4.16
CA SER A 154 5.38 12.42 -4.62
C SER A 154 5.08 12.52 -6.11
N ILE A 155 5.71 11.67 -6.93
CA ILE A 155 5.46 11.62 -8.37
C ILE A 155 4.03 11.15 -8.65
N PHE A 156 3.56 10.10 -7.96
CA PHE A 156 2.18 9.65 -8.07
C PHE A 156 1.18 10.77 -7.80
N TYR A 157 1.32 11.46 -6.66
CA TYR A 157 0.40 12.54 -6.33
C TYR A 157 0.52 13.76 -7.26
N SER A 158 1.70 13.99 -7.84
CA SER A 158 1.89 15.05 -8.84
C SER A 158 1.04 14.83 -10.10
N PHE A 159 0.70 13.58 -10.45
CA PHE A 159 -0.18 13.31 -11.59
C PHE A 159 -1.59 13.88 -11.44
N PHE A 160 -2.10 14.06 -10.21
CA PHE A 160 -3.38 14.73 -10.00
C PHE A 160 -3.39 16.20 -10.45
N GLU A 161 -2.23 16.85 -10.46
CA GLU A 161 -2.05 18.21 -10.98
C GLU A 161 -1.61 18.20 -12.45
N CYS A 162 -0.76 17.25 -12.84
CA CYS A 162 -0.29 17.16 -14.23
C CYS A 162 -1.39 16.74 -15.22
N PHE A 163 -2.31 15.86 -14.83
CA PHE A 163 -3.36 15.37 -15.74
C PHE A 163 -4.32 16.48 -16.20
N PRO A 164 -4.84 17.36 -15.32
CA PRO A 164 -5.58 18.54 -15.75
C PRO A 164 -4.79 19.42 -16.73
N LEU A 165 -3.50 19.69 -16.43
CA LEU A 165 -2.65 20.52 -17.29
C LEU A 165 -2.45 19.90 -18.69
N THR A 166 -2.22 18.60 -18.77
CA THR A 166 -2.00 17.89 -20.04
C THR A 166 -3.32 17.64 -20.76
N TYR A 167 -4.28 16.95 -20.15
CA TYR A 167 -5.46 16.46 -20.85
C TYR A 167 -6.55 17.51 -21.03
N GLN A 168 -6.77 18.40 -20.06
CA GLN A 168 -7.71 19.51 -20.23
C GLN A 168 -7.05 20.72 -20.91
N GLY A 169 -5.79 21.00 -20.56
CA GLY A 169 -5.05 22.14 -21.12
C GLY A 169 -4.65 21.96 -22.58
N ILE A 170 -3.94 20.87 -22.91
CA ILE A 170 -3.38 20.64 -24.26
C ILE A 170 -4.39 19.90 -25.15
N TYR A 171 -5.04 18.86 -24.63
CA TYR A 171 -5.94 18.00 -25.41
C TYR A 171 -7.43 18.36 -25.30
N HIS A 172 -7.78 19.38 -24.50
CA HIS A 172 -9.14 19.91 -24.37
C HIS A 172 -10.20 18.90 -23.91
N PHE A 173 -9.81 17.91 -23.11
CA PHE A 173 -10.73 16.93 -22.53
C PHE A 173 -11.69 17.60 -21.55
N ASN A 174 -12.93 17.12 -21.54
CA ASN A 174 -13.87 17.47 -20.48
C ASN A 174 -13.49 16.80 -19.14
N LEU A 175 -14.19 17.15 -18.05
CA LEU A 175 -13.84 16.64 -16.72
C LEU A 175 -13.97 15.11 -16.59
N GLY A 176 -14.99 14.52 -17.22
CA GLY A 176 -15.20 13.06 -17.22
C GLY A 176 -14.17 12.32 -18.06
N GLU A 177 -13.85 12.83 -19.26
CA GLU A 177 -12.78 12.32 -20.12
C GLU A 177 -11.42 12.38 -19.43
N MET A 178 -11.13 13.47 -18.71
CA MET A 178 -9.94 13.57 -17.86
C MET A 178 -9.96 12.52 -16.75
N GLY A 179 -11.10 12.31 -16.09
CA GLY A 179 -11.28 11.22 -15.12
C GLY A 179 -10.91 9.86 -15.71
N CYS A 180 -11.36 9.55 -16.93
CA CYS A 180 -11.03 8.30 -17.65
C CYS A 180 -9.54 8.08 -17.88
N THR A 181 -8.72 9.14 -17.91
CA THR A 181 -7.25 9.00 -18.07
C THR A 181 -6.60 8.27 -16.90
N PHE A 182 -7.18 8.35 -15.71
CA PHE A 182 -6.73 7.58 -14.55
C PHE A 182 -6.98 6.07 -14.72
N LEU A 183 -7.84 5.63 -15.65
CA LEU A 183 -8.02 4.22 -15.93
C LEU A 183 -6.73 3.57 -16.45
N SER A 184 -5.90 4.31 -17.18
CA SER A 184 -4.56 3.88 -17.60
C SER A 184 -3.69 3.48 -16.41
N TRP A 185 -3.85 4.17 -15.28
CA TRP A 185 -3.16 3.83 -14.04
C TRP A 185 -3.58 2.45 -13.53
N ALA A 186 -4.89 2.23 -13.44
CA ALA A 186 -5.45 0.94 -13.03
C ALA A 186 -5.05 -0.20 -13.98
N ILE A 187 -5.05 0.05 -15.29
CA ILE A 187 -4.61 -0.92 -16.30
C ILE A 187 -3.16 -1.32 -16.06
N GLY A 188 -2.25 -0.35 -15.84
CA GLY A 188 -0.85 -0.65 -15.53
C GLY A 188 -0.68 -1.46 -14.25
N SER A 189 -1.44 -1.13 -13.20
CA SER A 189 -1.45 -1.89 -11.95
C SER A 189 -1.98 -3.32 -12.12
N VAL A 190 -3.02 -3.53 -12.93
CA VAL A 190 -3.56 -4.87 -13.22
C VAL A 190 -2.58 -5.71 -14.04
N ILE A 191 -1.91 -5.12 -15.04
CA ILE A 191 -0.88 -5.80 -15.82
C ILE A 191 0.26 -6.25 -14.90
N ALA A 192 0.71 -5.39 -13.99
CA ALA A 192 1.74 -5.73 -13.03
C ALA A 192 1.28 -6.77 -12.01
N PHE A 193 0.03 -6.69 -11.53
CA PHE A 193 -0.57 -7.70 -10.67
C PHE A 193 -0.52 -9.09 -11.33
N VAL A 194 -1.00 -9.21 -12.57
CA VAL A 194 -1.00 -10.50 -13.29
C VAL A 194 0.43 -10.99 -13.52
N THR A 195 1.32 -10.12 -14.00
CA THR A 195 2.71 -10.48 -14.31
C THR A 195 3.47 -10.93 -13.07
N TYR A 196 3.29 -10.23 -11.94
CA TYR A 196 3.93 -10.57 -10.68
C TYR A 196 3.37 -11.87 -10.08
N ASN A 197 2.06 -12.11 -10.17
CA ASN A 197 1.47 -13.38 -9.73
C ASN A 197 1.93 -14.57 -10.57
N ILE A 198 2.13 -14.38 -11.89
CA ILE A 198 2.74 -15.40 -12.75
C ILE A 198 4.18 -15.68 -12.30
N TYR A 199 4.97 -14.65 -12.00
CA TYR A 199 6.31 -14.80 -11.44
C TYR A 199 6.29 -15.58 -10.11
N LEU A 200 5.35 -15.26 -9.20
CA LEU A 200 5.23 -15.97 -7.93
C LEU A 200 4.93 -17.45 -8.15
N TYR A 201 4.05 -17.77 -9.10
CA TYR A 201 3.64 -19.15 -9.39
C TYR A 201 4.76 -19.96 -10.07
N THR A 202 5.48 -19.33 -11.00
CA THR A 202 6.45 -20.02 -11.87
C THR A 202 7.87 -20.07 -11.31
N ALA A 203 8.29 -19.04 -10.57
CA ALA A 203 9.66 -18.92 -10.09
C ALA A 203 9.75 -19.00 -8.56
N TRP A 204 8.93 -18.22 -7.84
CA TRP A 204 9.03 -18.13 -6.37
C TRP A 204 8.62 -19.43 -5.66
N VAL A 205 7.36 -19.85 -5.80
CA VAL A 205 6.81 -21.03 -5.10
C VAL A 205 7.60 -22.31 -5.40
N PRO A 206 7.99 -22.60 -6.65
CA PRO A 206 8.80 -23.79 -6.94
C PRO A 206 10.19 -23.72 -6.31
N THR A 207 10.81 -22.54 -6.24
CA THR A 207 12.14 -22.36 -5.61
C THR A 207 12.07 -22.61 -4.11
N VAL A 208 11.07 -22.04 -3.44
CA VAL A 208 10.85 -22.26 -2.00
C VAL A 208 10.59 -23.73 -1.70
N LYS A 209 9.73 -24.39 -2.49
CA LYS A 209 9.44 -25.83 -2.31
C LYS A 209 10.64 -26.73 -2.60
N ARG A 210 11.51 -26.36 -3.56
CA ARG A 210 12.69 -27.15 -3.92
C ARG A 210 13.79 -27.06 -2.88
N ASN A 211 13.97 -25.88 -2.28
CA ASN A 211 15.05 -25.63 -1.34
C ASN A 211 14.64 -25.87 0.13
N ASP A 212 13.34 -26.06 0.38
CA ASP A 212 12.73 -26.10 1.72
C ASP A 212 13.16 -24.92 2.61
N ASP A 213 13.40 -23.77 1.95
CA ASP A 213 13.90 -22.54 2.54
C ASP A 213 13.29 -21.36 1.79
N LEU A 214 12.98 -20.29 2.53
CA LEU A 214 12.41 -19.05 2.02
C LEU A 214 13.44 -18.17 1.31
N GLY A 215 14.69 -18.60 1.26
CA GLY A 215 15.79 -17.88 0.63
C GLY A 215 16.25 -16.68 1.47
N LYS A 216 17.18 -15.92 0.90
CA LYS A 216 17.71 -14.73 1.58
C LYS A 216 16.74 -13.57 1.44
N GLN A 217 16.79 -12.62 2.38
CA GLN A 217 15.91 -11.44 2.37
C GLN A 217 16.07 -10.63 1.07
N GLU A 218 17.28 -10.60 0.50
CA GLU A 218 17.61 -9.92 -0.75
C GLU A 218 16.98 -10.60 -1.97
N ASP A 219 16.58 -11.86 -1.88
CA ASP A 219 15.94 -12.57 -2.99
C ASP A 219 14.58 -11.96 -3.34
N TYR A 220 13.89 -11.37 -2.36
CA TYR A 220 12.64 -10.64 -2.55
C TYR A 220 12.81 -9.36 -3.37
N LEU A 221 14.03 -8.78 -3.43
CA LEU A 221 14.33 -7.56 -4.20
C LEU A 221 14.66 -7.83 -5.67
N LYS A 222 14.88 -9.09 -6.09
CA LYS A 222 15.25 -9.41 -7.48
C LYS A 222 14.25 -8.88 -8.52
N PRO A 223 12.90 -8.99 -8.32
CA PRO A 223 11.94 -8.41 -9.27
C PRO A 223 12.03 -6.89 -9.37
N ALA A 224 12.47 -6.22 -8.30
CA ALA A 224 12.63 -4.77 -8.25
C ALA A 224 13.67 -4.26 -9.26
N LEU A 225 14.69 -5.06 -9.58
CA LEU A 225 15.73 -4.67 -10.54
C LEU A 225 15.14 -4.39 -11.92
N LEU A 226 14.27 -5.28 -12.41
CA LEU A 226 13.56 -5.07 -13.68
C LEU A 226 12.45 -4.03 -13.53
N GLY A 227 11.72 -4.07 -12.41
CA GLY A 227 10.66 -3.11 -12.12
C GLY A 227 11.14 -1.66 -12.08
N SER A 228 12.38 -1.41 -11.65
CA SER A 228 12.96 -0.06 -11.49
C SER A 228 13.20 0.70 -12.80
N LEU A 229 13.28 -0.01 -13.93
CA LEU A 229 13.50 0.60 -15.24
C LEU A 229 12.21 1.15 -15.85
N LEU A 230 11.05 0.59 -15.48
CA LEU A 230 9.76 0.99 -16.05
C LEU A 230 9.33 2.41 -15.65
N PRO A 231 9.45 2.87 -14.37
CA PRO A 231 9.05 4.21 -13.97
C PRO A 231 9.74 5.35 -14.75
N PRO A 232 11.08 5.39 -14.90
CA PRO A 232 11.71 6.45 -15.67
C PRO A 232 11.31 6.42 -17.16
N ILE A 233 11.13 5.23 -17.74
CA ILE A 233 10.64 5.09 -19.12
C ILE A 233 9.21 5.65 -19.24
N GLY A 234 8.31 5.27 -18.33
CA GLY A 234 6.94 5.75 -18.32
C GLY A 234 6.83 7.26 -18.17
N LEU A 235 7.62 7.84 -17.26
CA LEU A 235 7.69 9.30 -17.07
C LEU A 235 8.25 10.02 -18.30
N LEU A 236 9.30 9.48 -18.91
CA LEU A 236 9.91 10.07 -20.10
C LEU A 236 8.92 10.05 -21.26
N VAL A 237 8.25 8.92 -21.50
CA VAL A 237 7.22 8.80 -22.54
C VAL A 237 6.09 9.80 -22.28
N PHE A 238 5.54 9.86 -21.05
CA PHE A 238 4.49 10.79 -20.69
C PHE A 238 4.92 12.25 -20.92
N GLY A 239 6.04 12.67 -20.34
CA GLY A 239 6.51 14.05 -20.38
C GLY A 239 6.96 14.49 -21.78
N TRP A 240 7.54 13.60 -22.58
CA TRP A 240 7.95 13.93 -23.95
C TRP A 240 6.76 14.11 -24.89
N THR A 241 5.72 13.29 -24.70
CA THR A 241 4.60 13.17 -25.64
C THR A 241 3.40 14.03 -25.28
N ALA A 242 3.38 14.65 -24.10
CA ALA A 242 2.39 15.64 -23.67
C ALA A 242 2.52 16.96 -24.45
N ARG A 243 2.25 16.94 -25.76
CA ARG A 243 2.34 18.09 -26.68
C ARG A 243 1.17 18.04 -27.68
N PRO A 244 0.71 19.20 -28.19
CA PRO A 244 -0.44 19.28 -29.09
C PRO A 244 -0.22 18.50 -30.40
N ASP A 245 1.03 18.35 -30.84
CA ASP A 245 1.37 17.68 -32.11
C ASP A 245 1.29 16.14 -32.05
N ILE A 246 1.17 15.56 -30.85
CA ILE A 246 1.23 14.11 -30.63
C ILE A 246 -0.11 13.63 -30.06
N HIS A 247 -0.66 12.55 -30.61
CA HIS A 247 -1.92 11.98 -30.15
C HIS A 247 -1.85 11.54 -28.68
N TRP A 248 -2.84 11.94 -27.87
CA TRP A 248 -2.91 11.76 -26.41
C TRP A 248 -2.67 10.31 -25.94
N ILE A 249 -2.99 9.32 -26.77
CA ILE A 249 -2.81 7.89 -26.46
C ILE A 249 -1.36 7.53 -26.13
N ILE A 250 -0.39 8.20 -26.75
CA ILE A 250 1.03 7.89 -26.53
C ILE A 250 1.43 8.33 -25.11
N SER A 251 0.91 9.47 -24.64
CA SER A 251 1.08 9.93 -23.27
C SER A 251 0.44 8.95 -22.27
N GLN A 252 -0.74 8.39 -22.60
CA GLN A 252 -1.39 7.35 -21.80
C GLN A 252 -0.57 6.06 -21.70
N ILE A 253 0.12 5.65 -22.76
CA ILE A 253 1.00 4.47 -22.70
C ILE A 253 2.12 4.69 -21.67
N GLY A 254 2.69 5.89 -21.60
CA GLY A 254 3.64 6.26 -20.54
C GLY A 254 3.04 6.15 -19.14
N VAL A 255 1.79 6.61 -18.99
CA VAL A 255 1.01 6.50 -17.75
C VAL A 255 0.69 5.05 -17.38
N VAL A 256 0.57 4.11 -18.32
CA VAL A 256 0.39 2.67 -18.03
C VAL A 256 1.71 2.04 -17.55
N ILE A 257 2.83 2.40 -18.18
CA ILE A 257 4.15 1.81 -17.89
C ILE A 257 4.63 2.18 -16.47
N TYR A 258 4.42 3.44 -16.06
CA TYR A 258 4.86 3.93 -14.76
C TYR A 258 4.33 3.11 -13.55
N PRO A 259 3.00 2.98 -13.34
CA PRO A 259 2.43 2.23 -12.22
C PRO A 259 2.72 0.74 -12.32
N ALA A 260 2.93 0.19 -13.53
CA ALA A 260 3.34 -1.20 -13.66
C ALA A 260 4.71 -1.46 -12.99
N GLY A 261 5.66 -0.53 -13.17
CA GLY A 261 6.96 -0.59 -12.50
C GLY A 261 6.89 -0.34 -11.00
N ILE A 262 6.18 0.73 -10.61
CA ILE A 262 6.02 1.10 -9.20
C ILE A 262 5.30 0.01 -8.40
N PHE A 263 4.31 -0.66 -8.99
CA PHE A 263 3.63 -1.79 -8.37
C PHE A 263 4.62 -2.89 -7.95
N VAL A 264 5.51 -3.30 -8.87
CA VAL A 264 6.51 -4.33 -8.60
C VAL A 264 7.49 -3.87 -7.52
N LEU A 265 7.95 -2.62 -7.60
CA LEU A 265 8.84 -2.04 -6.60
C LEU A 265 8.22 -2.06 -5.20
N LEU A 266 7.00 -1.55 -5.05
CA LEU A 266 6.28 -1.53 -3.79
C LEU A 266 6.08 -2.93 -3.22
N GLN A 267 5.64 -3.85 -4.07
CA GLN A 267 5.42 -5.23 -3.67
C GLN A 267 6.68 -5.86 -3.10
N THR A 268 7.83 -5.65 -3.76
CA THR A 268 9.12 -6.17 -3.26
C THR A 268 9.59 -5.49 -1.98
N LEU A 269 9.37 -4.18 -1.85
CA LEU A 269 9.75 -3.42 -0.65
C LEU A 269 8.89 -3.81 0.56
N PHE A 270 7.58 -3.99 0.38
CA PHE A 270 6.71 -4.45 1.46
C PHE A 270 7.12 -5.84 1.98
N LEU A 271 7.47 -6.76 1.08
CA LEU A 271 7.95 -8.09 1.47
C LEU A 271 9.31 -8.01 2.16
N TYR A 272 10.24 -7.24 1.60
CA TYR A 272 11.57 -7.05 2.19
C TYR A 272 11.48 -6.48 3.62
N ILE A 273 10.75 -5.39 3.83
CA ILE A 273 10.59 -4.78 5.17
C ILE A 273 9.93 -5.75 6.14
N SER A 274 8.89 -6.47 5.70
CA SER A 274 8.16 -7.42 6.56
C SER A 274 9.05 -8.57 7.04
N VAL A 275 9.95 -9.06 6.19
CA VAL A 275 10.87 -10.16 6.52
C VAL A 275 12.10 -9.66 7.29
N SER A 276 12.62 -8.48 6.97
CA SER A 276 13.80 -7.89 7.63
C SER A 276 13.49 -7.35 9.02
N TYR A 277 12.30 -6.78 9.24
CA TYR A 277 11.90 -6.17 10.52
C TYR A 277 10.52 -6.66 10.98
N PRO A 278 10.33 -7.96 11.26
CA PRO A 278 9.03 -8.52 11.59
C PRO A 278 8.39 -7.89 12.84
N GLN A 279 9.20 -7.45 13.82
CA GLN A 279 8.72 -6.77 15.04
C GLN A 279 8.31 -5.30 14.85
N TYR A 280 8.76 -4.65 13.76
CA TYR A 280 8.50 -3.23 13.48
C TYR A 280 7.77 -3.03 12.14
N SER A 281 7.31 -4.12 11.51
CA SER A 281 6.65 -4.12 10.20
C SER A 281 5.36 -3.29 10.14
N ALA A 282 4.72 -3.05 11.29
CA ALA A 282 3.49 -2.28 11.44
C ALA A 282 3.70 -0.89 12.09
N SER A 283 4.95 -0.48 12.34
CA SER A 283 5.31 0.76 13.06
C SER A 283 5.81 1.87 12.14
#